data_AF-A0A318QAT8-F1
#
_entry.id   AF-A0A318QAT8-F1
#
_cell.length_a   1.000
_cell.length_b   1.000
_cell.length_c   1.000
_cell.angle_alpha   90.00
_cell.angle_beta   90.00
_cell.angle_gamma   90.00
#
_symmetry.space_group_name_H-M   'P 1'
#
loop_
_entity.id
_entity.type
_entity.pdbx_description
1 polymer ?
#
loop_
_entity_poly.entity_id
_entity_poly.type
_entity_poly.pdbx_seq_one_letter_code
_entity_poly.pdbx_strand_id
1 'polypeptide(L)'
;MTVHQGIRLHVDGMYGGYPHSVLRDAVLQGVACPSGEGELHAFSQIASPSPHLRIAVVRPMGQGQQGSISARLFAQGHFVIGERMSLSPLAHSQSPFSVTSDVNLMMARLWSDLAARIAHGGSVIP
;
A
#
# COMPACT_ATOMS: atom_id res chain seq x y z
N MET A 1 -18.77 -6.83 11.43
CA MET A 1 -18.35 -8.02 10.65
C MET A 1 -16.83 -8.04 10.62
N THR A 2 -16.18 -9.12 11.05
CA THR A 2 -14.73 -9.31 10.91
C THR A 2 -14.45 -10.13 9.66
N VAL A 3 -13.76 -9.55 8.68
CA VAL A 3 -13.32 -10.26 7.46
C VAL A 3 -12.05 -11.03 7.81
N HIS A 4 -12.14 -12.37 7.89
CA HIS A 4 -11.00 -13.25 8.20
C HIS A 4 -10.11 -13.59 6.98
N GLN A 5 -10.24 -12.83 5.90
CA GLN A 5 -9.50 -13.06 4.65
C GLN A 5 -8.26 -12.17 4.60
N GLY A 6 -7.10 -12.79 4.42
CA GLY A 6 -5.81 -12.10 4.35
C GLY A 6 -5.50 -11.54 2.97
N ILE A 7 -4.50 -10.66 2.93
CA ILE A 7 -3.92 -10.09 1.71
C ILE A 7 -2.53 -10.70 1.50
N ARG A 8 -2.18 -11.04 0.26
CA ARG A 8 -0.80 -11.41 -0.09
C ARG A 8 -0.02 -10.14 -0.39
N LEU A 9 0.85 -9.73 0.53
CA LEU A 9 1.72 -8.58 0.36
C LEU A 9 3.00 -8.94 -0.40
N HIS A 10 3.31 -8.16 -1.43
CA HIS A 10 4.56 -8.19 -2.17
C HIS A 10 5.27 -6.86 -1.97
N VAL A 11 6.52 -6.89 -1.48
CA VAL A 11 7.33 -5.69 -1.27
C VAL A 11 8.47 -5.67 -2.27
N ASP A 12 8.45 -4.66 -3.13
CA ASP A 12 9.41 -4.45 -4.21
C ASP A 12 10.21 -3.16 -3.98
N GLY A 13 11.38 -3.10 -4.62
CA GLY A 13 12.16 -1.87 -4.73
C GLY A 13 13.38 -1.81 -3.82
N MET A 14 13.89 -0.60 -3.64
CA MET A 14 15.17 -0.35 -2.96
C MET A 14 15.10 0.90 -2.11
N TYR A 15 15.77 0.85 -0.96
CA TYR A 15 15.93 1.99 -0.07
C TYR A 15 17.43 2.18 0.20
N GLY A 16 18.00 3.21 -0.42
CA GLY A 16 19.45 3.40 -0.55
C GLY A 16 20.23 3.14 0.74
N GLY A 17 21.23 2.26 0.65
CA GLY A 17 22.11 1.89 1.77
C GLY A 17 21.56 0.79 2.69
N TYR A 18 20.32 0.32 2.51
CA TYR A 18 19.71 -0.70 3.38
C TYR A 18 19.38 -2.00 2.62
N PRO A 19 19.50 -3.16 3.29
CA PRO A 19 19.03 -4.43 2.74
C PRO A 19 17.51 -4.41 2.49
N HIS A 20 17.06 -5.21 1.50
CA HIS A 20 15.63 -5.35 1.20
C HIS A 20 14.81 -5.85 2.40
N SER A 21 15.38 -6.68 3.28
CA SER A 21 14.70 -7.14 4.50
C SER A 21 14.29 -5.99 5.42
N VAL A 22 15.15 -5.00 5.62
CA VAL A 22 14.85 -3.83 6.47
C VAL A 22 13.74 -2.99 5.86
N LEU A 23 13.75 -2.81 4.52
CA LEU A 23 12.66 -2.15 3.81
C LEU A 23 11.35 -2.94 3.96
N ARG A 24 11.40 -4.27 3.80
CA ARG A 24 10.25 -5.15 3.95
C ARG A 24 9.65 -5.02 5.35
N ASP A 25 10.46 -5.00 6.40
CA ASP A 25 9.99 -4.87 7.77
C ASP A 25 9.34 -3.51 8.03
N ALA A 26 9.93 -2.43 7.54
CA ALA A 26 9.33 -1.09 7.64
C ALA A 26 7.98 -1.00 6.90
N VAL A 27 7.88 -1.61 5.70
CA VAL A 27 6.62 -1.69 4.97
C VAL A 27 5.60 -2.52 5.74
N LEU A 28 5.97 -3.69 6.26
CA LEU A 28 5.07 -4.55 7.05
C LEU A 28 4.51 -3.82 8.28
N GLN A 29 5.32 -3.02 8.96
CA GLN A 29 4.86 -2.21 10.09
C GLN A 29 3.89 -1.08 9.67
N GLY A 30 4.03 -0.57 8.44
CA GLY A 30 3.21 0.54 7.95
C GLY A 30 1.90 0.11 7.32
N VAL A 31 1.80 -1.14 6.82
CA VAL A 31 0.59 -1.61 6.12
C VAL A 31 -0.60 -1.66 7.07
N ALA A 32 -1.54 -0.73 6.87
CA ALA A 32 -2.79 -0.69 7.58
C ALA A 32 -3.85 -1.58 6.92
N CYS A 33 -4.66 -2.25 7.74
CA CYS A 33 -5.88 -2.94 7.30
C CYS A 33 -7.02 -1.93 7.10
N PRO A 34 -8.01 -2.24 6.23
CA PRO A 34 -9.25 -1.46 6.19
C PRO A 34 -9.95 -1.53 7.55
N SER A 35 -10.49 -0.41 8.01
CA SER A 35 -11.04 -0.29 9.36
C SER A 35 -12.45 0.33 9.39
N GLY A 36 -12.78 1.20 8.45
CA GLY A 36 -14.13 1.76 8.32
C GLY A 36 -15.12 0.74 7.76
N GLU A 37 -16.42 0.87 8.08
CA GLU A 37 -17.46 -0.03 7.56
C GLU A 37 -17.51 -0.08 6.03
N GLY A 38 -17.40 1.09 5.38
CA GLY A 38 -17.34 1.18 3.91
C GLY A 38 -16.09 0.49 3.34
N GLU A 39 -14.94 0.62 3.99
CA GLU A 39 -13.68 -0.01 3.57
C GLU A 39 -13.74 -1.54 3.75
N LEU A 40 -14.31 -2.01 4.86
CA LEU A 40 -14.51 -3.43 5.14
C LEU A 40 -15.51 -4.05 4.17
N HIS A 41 -16.62 -3.36 3.88
CA HIS A 41 -17.58 -3.78 2.87
C HIS A 41 -16.91 -3.88 1.51
N ALA A 42 -16.15 -2.86 1.14
CA ALA A 42 -15.42 -2.81 -0.12
C ALA A 42 -14.40 -3.94 -0.28
N PHE A 43 -13.61 -4.18 0.77
CA PHE A 43 -12.66 -5.26 0.81
C PHE A 43 -13.35 -6.63 0.68
N SER A 44 -14.50 -6.83 1.34
CA SER A 44 -15.22 -8.11 1.27
C SER A 44 -15.65 -8.52 -0.14
N GLN A 45 -15.82 -7.56 -1.06
CA GLN A 45 -16.12 -7.82 -2.48
C GLN A 45 -14.95 -8.47 -3.24
N ILE A 46 -13.71 -8.29 -2.77
CA ILE A 46 -12.49 -8.76 -3.45
C ILE A 46 -11.65 -9.72 -2.62
N ALA A 47 -12.11 -10.07 -1.43
CA ALA A 47 -11.32 -10.79 -0.46
C ALA A 47 -11.22 -12.31 -0.73
N SER A 48 -11.98 -12.84 -1.70
CA SER A 48 -11.91 -14.23 -2.16
C SER A 48 -11.78 -14.33 -3.69
N PRO A 49 -10.74 -15.00 -4.21
CA PRO A 49 -9.54 -15.46 -3.50
C PRO A 49 -8.74 -14.28 -2.92
N SER A 50 -7.84 -14.54 -1.97
CA SER A 50 -7.05 -13.50 -1.31
C SER A 50 -6.40 -12.53 -2.31
N PRO A 51 -6.66 -11.23 -2.21
CA PRO A 51 -6.12 -10.25 -3.14
C PRO A 51 -4.61 -10.07 -2.91
N HIS A 52 -3.95 -9.56 -3.93
CA HIS A 52 -2.52 -9.28 -3.93
C HIS A 52 -2.29 -7.77 -3.80
N LEU A 53 -1.54 -7.36 -2.79
CA LEU A 53 -1.10 -5.99 -2.61
C LEU A 53 0.37 -5.89 -2.96
N ARG A 54 0.72 -5.04 -3.92
CA ARG A 54 2.11 -4.77 -4.29
C ARG A 54 2.50 -3.38 -3.81
N ILE A 55 3.48 -3.30 -2.94
CA ILE A 55 4.07 -2.03 -2.49
C ILE A 55 5.48 -1.94 -3.07
N ALA A 56 5.74 -0.88 -3.84
CA ALA A 56 7.06 -0.61 -4.37
C ALA A 56 7.59 0.70 -3.79
N VAL A 57 8.78 0.64 -3.18
CA VAL A 57 9.48 1.80 -2.62
C VAL A 57 10.79 2.01 -3.36
N VAL A 58 11.03 3.23 -3.84
CA VAL A 58 12.29 3.58 -4.49
C VAL A 58 12.82 4.83 -3.83
N ARG A 59 13.93 4.69 -3.09
CA ARG A 59 14.71 5.80 -2.55
C ARG A 59 16.14 5.68 -3.07
N PRO A 60 16.52 6.46 -4.10
CA PRO A 60 17.87 6.39 -4.67
C PRO A 60 18.93 6.93 -3.69
N MET A 61 20.18 6.52 -3.90
CA MET A 61 21.33 7.07 -3.17
C MET A 61 21.76 8.37 -3.84
N GLY A 62 21.76 9.48 -3.09
CA GLY A 62 22.10 10.81 -3.60
C GLY A 62 21.37 11.92 -2.84
N GLN A 63 21.97 13.12 -2.79
CA GLN A 63 21.30 14.32 -2.28
C GLN A 63 20.34 14.87 -3.34
N GLY A 64 19.18 15.35 -2.93
CA GLY A 64 18.22 16.04 -3.80
C GLY A 64 17.33 15.16 -4.69
N GLN A 65 17.48 13.83 -4.67
CA GLN A 65 16.56 12.94 -5.38
C GLN A 65 15.37 12.54 -4.49
N GLN A 66 14.18 12.94 -4.91
CA GLN A 66 12.93 12.60 -4.24
C GLN A 66 12.59 11.13 -4.50
N GLY A 67 12.51 10.33 -3.43
CA GLY A 67 12.05 8.95 -3.55
C GLY A 67 10.54 8.87 -3.82
N SER A 68 10.07 7.69 -4.21
CA SER A 68 8.65 7.44 -4.47
C SER A 68 8.19 6.14 -3.84
N ILE A 69 6.90 6.09 -3.54
CA ILE A 69 6.20 4.91 -3.09
C ILE A 69 4.94 4.70 -3.94
N SER A 70 4.59 3.45 -4.17
CA SER A 70 3.32 3.09 -4.81
C SER A 70 2.73 1.83 -4.19
N ALA A 71 1.40 1.79 -4.12
CA ALA A 71 0.62 0.62 -3.75
C ALA A 71 -0.29 0.27 -4.93
N ARG A 72 -0.38 -1.02 -5.25
CA ARG A 72 -1.32 -1.53 -6.26
C ARG A 72 -2.02 -2.75 -5.71
N LEU A 73 -3.34 -2.71 -5.72
CA LEU A 73 -4.21 -3.78 -5.28
C LEU A 73 -4.73 -4.55 -6.48
N PHE A 74 -4.59 -5.87 -6.43
CA PHE A 74 -5.06 -6.79 -7.44
C PHE A 74 -6.01 -7.80 -6.81
N ALA A 75 -7.12 -8.08 -7.49
CA ALA A 75 -8.08 -9.11 -7.10
C ALA A 75 -8.33 -10.01 -8.31
N GLN A 76 -8.31 -11.33 -8.10
CA GLN A 76 -8.53 -12.30 -9.18
C GLN A 76 -7.59 -12.12 -10.40
N GLY A 77 -6.39 -11.57 -10.19
CA GLY A 77 -5.43 -11.26 -11.26
C GLY A 77 -5.67 -9.92 -11.97
N HIS A 78 -6.74 -9.21 -11.66
CA HIS A 78 -7.07 -7.91 -12.24
C HIS A 78 -6.60 -6.77 -11.34
N PHE A 79 -6.16 -5.67 -11.97
CA PHE A 79 -5.87 -4.43 -11.26
C PHE A 79 -7.18 -3.79 -10.78
N VAL A 80 -7.28 -3.57 -9.47
CA VAL A 80 -8.45 -2.94 -8.84
C VAL A 80 -8.22 -1.45 -8.71
N ILE A 81 -7.19 -1.08 -7.94
CA ILE A 81 -6.86 0.31 -7.63
C ILE A 81 -5.37 0.42 -7.27
N GLY A 82 -4.82 1.62 -7.39
CA GLY A 82 -3.47 1.90 -6.97
C GLY A 82 -3.26 3.36 -6.67
N GLU A 83 -2.29 3.62 -5.82
CA GLU A 83 -1.89 4.95 -5.36
C GLU A 83 -0.39 5.09 -5.59
N ARG A 84 0.05 6.30 -5.95
CA ARG A 84 1.48 6.64 -6.06
C ARG A 84 1.70 8.02 -5.47
N MET A 85 2.68 8.13 -4.60
CA MET A 85 3.10 9.40 -4.02
C MET A 85 4.62 9.49 -3.93
N SER A 86 5.11 10.72 -3.81
CA SER A 86 6.49 10.95 -3.42
C SER A 86 6.70 10.59 -1.95
N LEU A 87 7.87 10.08 -1.61
CA LEU A 87 8.25 9.90 -0.21
C LEU A 87 8.33 11.26 0.49
N SER A 88 7.96 11.27 1.77
CA SER A 88 8.02 12.46 2.60
C SER A 88 9.45 13.00 2.75
N PRO A 89 9.61 14.30 3.08
CA PRO A 89 10.90 14.85 3.48
C PRO A 89 11.54 14.07 4.64
N LEU A 90 10.74 13.49 5.54
CA LEU A 90 11.22 12.65 6.65
C LEU A 90 11.90 11.36 6.16
N ALA A 91 11.54 10.84 4.98
CA ALA A 91 12.27 9.75 4.34
C ALA A 91 13.67 10.11 3.82
N HIS A 92 14.06 11.38 3.92
CA HIS A 92 15.44 11.80 3.69
C HIS A 92 16.33 11.51 4.91
N SER A 93 15.76 11.26 6.09
CA SER A 93 16.48 11.02 7.36
C SER A 93 17.28 9.71 7.46
N GLN A 94 17.53 9.05 6.32
CA GLN A 94 18.24 7.78 6.15
C GLN A 94 17.59 6.56 6.82
N SER A 95 16.78 6.70 7.86
CA SER A 95 16.12 5.55 8.51
C SER A 95 14.97 5.00 7.68
N PRO A 96 14.95 3.70 7.31
CA PRO A 96 13.83 3.08 6.60
C PRO A 96 12.49 3.14 7.35
N PHE A 97 12.52 3.29 8.69
CA PHE A 97 11.31 3.43 9.49
C PHE A 97 10.50 4.69 9.17
N SER A 98 11.11 5.70 8.55
CA SER A 98 10.38 6.87 8.05
C SER A 98 9.34 6.50 6.99
N VAL A 99 9.58 5.41 6.23
CA VAL A 99 8.69 4.94 5.17
C VAL A 99 7.40 4.36 5.76
N THR A 100 7.42 3.92 7.01
CA THR A 100 6.24 3.39 7.73
C THR A 100 5.06 4.36 7.67
N SER A 101 5.30 5.65 7.95
CA SER A 101 4.24 6.68 7.91
C SER A 101 3.74 6.94 6.49
N ASP A 102 4.64 6.94 5.50
CA ASP A 102 4.27 7.09 4.09
C ASP A 102 3.42 5.89 3.61
N VAL A 103 3.79 4.66 4.01
CA VAL A 103 3.01 3.45 3.74
C VAL A 103 1.65 3.52 4.41
N ASN A 104 1.59 3.92 5.69
CA ASN A 104 0.34 4.00 6.44
C ASN A 104 -0.64 4.98 5.80
N LEU A 105 -0.18 6.18 5.46
CA LEU A 105 -0.97 7.18 4.76
C LEU A 105 -1.45 6.68 3.39
N MET A 106 -0.56 6.06 2.62
CA MET A 106 -0.91 5.50 1.31
C MET A 106 -1.96 4.39 1.42
N MET A 107 -1.86 3.52 2.44
CA MET A 107 -2.87 2.49 2.68
C MET A 107 -4.22 3.09 3.07
N ALA A 108 -4.24 4.10 3.93
CA ALA A 108 -5.48 4.79 4.30
C ALA A 108 -6.18 5.40 3.09
N ARG A 109 -5.43 6.04 2.17
CA ARG A 109 -5.98 6.56 0.91
C ARG A 109 -6.51 5.45 0.02
N LEU A 110 -5.72 4.39 -0.18
CA LEU A 110 -6.10 3.26 -1.01
C LEU A 110 -7.42 2.62 -0.56
N TRP A 111 -7.63 2.46 0.75
CA TRP A 111 -8.88 1.92 1.30
C TRP A 111 -10.04 2.89 1.18
N SER A 112 -9.81 4.16 1.46
CA SER A 112 -10.82 5.21 1.30
C SER A 112 -11.31 5.32 -0.16
N ASP A 113 -10.38 5.30 -1.12
CA ASP A 113 -10.70 5.38 -2.54
C ASP A 113 -11.43 4.12 -3.04
N LEU A 114 -11.05 2.95 -2.54
CA LEU A 114 -11.75 1.71 -2.83
C LEU A 114 -13.20 1.74 -2.33
N ALA A 115 -13.41 2.22 -1.10
CA ALA A 115 -14.74 2.39 -0.52
C ALA A 115 -15.57 3.40 -1.31
N ALA A 116 -14.99 4.54 -1.68
CA ALA A 116 -15.63 5.57 -2.48
C ALA A 116 -16.04 5.03 -3.86
N ARG A 117 -15.17 4.28 -4.55
CA ARG A 117 -15.47 3.69 -5.85
C ARG A 117 -16.71 2.79 -5.82
N ILE A 118 -16.85 1.98 -4.77
CA ILE A 118 -17.98 1.07 -4.61
C ILE A 118 -19.25 1.82 -4.22
N ALA A 119 -19.14 2.82 -3.33
CA ALA A 119 -20.27 3.64 -2.94
C ALA A 119 -20.92 4.37 -4.14
N HIS A 120 -20.13 4.73 -5.16
CA HIS A 120 -20.61 5.34 -6.40
C HIS A 120 -21.09 4.32 -7.45
N GLY A 121 -21.23 3.04 -7.10
CA GLY A 121 -21.70 1.99 -8.01
C GLY A 121 -20.65 1.53 -9.03
N GLY A 122 -19.38 1.86 -8.83
CA GLY A 122 -18.29 1.39 -9.67
C GLY A 122 -18.01 -0.10 -9.45
N SER A 123 -17.77 -0.85 -10.53
CA SER A 123 -17.30 -2.23 -10.42
C SER A 123 -15.91 -2.27 -9.77
N VAL A 124 -15.69 -3.21 -8.85
CA VAL A 124 -14.41 -3.38 -8.15
C VAL A 124 -13.36 -4.02 -9.04
N ILE A 125 -13.79 -4.95 -9.89
CA ILE A 125 -12.98 -5.60 -10.91
C ILE A 125 -13.42 -5.05 -12.27
N PRO A 126 -12.51 -4.53 -13.11
CA PRO A 126 -12.85 -4.05 -14.45
C PRO A 126 -13.47 -5.12 -15.34
#